data_AF-A0A352NE54-F1
#
_entry.id   AF-A0A352NE54-F1
#
_cell.length_a   1.000
_cell.length_b   1.000
_cell.length_c   1.000
_cell.angle_alpha   90.00
_cell.angle_beta   90.00
_cell.angle_gamma   90.00
#
_symmetry.space_group_name_H-M   'P 1'
#
loop_
_entity.id
_entity.type
_entity.pdbx_description
1 polymer ?
#
loop_
_entity_poly.entity_id
_entity_poly.type
_entity_poly.pdbx_seq_one_letter_code
_entity_poly.pdbx_strand_id
1 'polypeptide(L)'
;VDNRGYYTDEAPGLEGVFYDDGNKIVCKWLEEKDALLKLDFFTHSYPHDWRTKKPVIFRATPQWFASIEDFRENILSEIEKVKWIIPWGKTRLYNMVRDRGDWVISRQRAWGVPLPIFYAENGEAIITPETTEHVARLFAEYGSKIWFEREAKELLPEGFTHPGSPNGEFTKEKDIMDVWFDSGSSWNGVLNVRDDLSYPADLYLEGSDQYRGWFNSSITTSVAVNGVSPYKSVLS
;
A
#
# COMPACT_ATOMS: atom_id res chain seq x y z
N VAL A 1 -15.88 -5.21 -14.62
CA VAL A 1 -15.09 -6.36 -15.15
C VAL A 1 -14.50 -7.13 -13.98
N ASP A 2 -14.78 -8.43 -13.88
CA ASP A 2 -14.36 -9.32 -12.79
C ASP A 2 -12.86 -9.72 -12.86
N ASN A 3 -12.40 -10.56 -11.93
CA ASN A 3 -11.01 -11.06 -11.86
C ASN A 3 -10.59 -11.95 -13.04
N ARG A 4 -11.53 -12.40 -13.87
CA ARG A 4 -11.30 -13.26 -15.01
C ARG A 4 -11.33 -12.49 -16.34
N GLY A 5 -11.59 -11.18 -16.30
CA GLY A 5 -11.68 -10.34 -17.48
C GLY A 5 -13.06 -10.32 -18.14
N TYR A 6 -14.11 -10.70 -17.40
CA TYR A 6 -15.49 -10.68 -17.90
C TYR A 6 -16.28 -9.49 -17.35
N TYR A 7 -17.15 -8.90 -18.15
CA TYR A 7 -18.05 -7.84 -17.68
C TYR A 7 -19.01 -8.35 -16.60
N THR A 8 -19.31 -7.44 -15.67
CA THR A 8 -20.23 -7.64 -14.54
C THR A 8 -21.60 -7.03 -14.88
N ASP A 9 -22.56 -7.20 -13.99
CA ASP A 9 -23.89 -6.56 -14.03
C ASP A 9 -23.84 -5.02 -14.05
N GLU A 10 -22.74 -4.42 -13.62
CA GLU A 10 -22.46 -2.98 -13.80
C GLU A 10 -22.41 -2.51 -15.26
N ALA A 11 -22.28 -3.44 -16.23
CA ALA A 11 -22.31 -3.15 -17.66
C ALA A 11 -23.48 -3.87 -18.34
N PRO A 12 -24.72 -3.32 -18.25
CA PRO A 12 -25.90 -3.96 -18.80
C PRO A 12 -25.78 -4.30 -20.29
N GLY A 13 -26.10 -5.55 -20.63
CA GLY A 13 -26.02 -6.09 -21.99
C GLY A 13 -24.65 -6.68 -22.37
N LEU A 14 -23.65 -6.61 -21.49
CA LEU A 14 -22.34 -7.25 -21.67
C LEU A 14 -22.06 -8.32 -20.61
N GLU A 15 -23.00 -8.63 -19.72
CA GLU A 15 -22.78 -9.52 -18.59
C GLU A 15 -22.21 -10.87 -19.03
N GLY A 16 -21.08 -11.27 -18.44
CA GLY A 16 -20.41 -12.52 -18.79
C GLY A 16 -19.70 -12.53 -20.15
N VAL A 17 -19.60 -11.41 -20.84
CA VAL A 17 -18.78 -11.25 -22.05
C VAL A 17 -17.33 -10.93 -21.66
N PHE A 18 -16.36 -11.53 -22.35
CA PHE A 18 -14.94 -11.24 -22.16
C PHE A 18 -14.62 -9.82 -22.67
N TYR A 19 -13.75 -9.07 -21.98
CA TYR A 19 -13.56 -7.64 -22.25
C TYR A 19 -13.23 -7.32 -23.71
N ASP A 20 -12.40 -8.15 -24.36
CA ASP A 20 -12.00 -7.94 -25.76
C ASP A 20 -13.15 -8.20 -26.74
N ASP A 21 -14.00 -9.18 -26.45
CA ASP A 21 -15.19 -9.46 -27.27
C ASP A 21 -16.26 -8.39 -27.06
N GLY A 22 -16.34 -7.80 -25.86
CA GLY A 22 -17.22 -6.67 -25.59
C GLY A 22 -16.91 -5.45 -26.44
N ASN A 23 -15.64 -5.20 -26.78
CA ASN A 23 -15.27 -4.10 -27.69
C ASN A 23 -15.99 -4.21 -29.04
N LYS A 24 -16.11 -5.42 -29.60
CA LYS A 24 -16.81 -5.66 -30.88
C LYS A 24 -18.30 -5.37 -30.77
N ILE A 25 -18.90 -5.72 -29.63
CA ILE A 25 -20.33 -5.46 -29.35
C ILE A 25 -20.58 -3.96 -29.20
N VAL A 26 -19.74 -3.28 -28.41
CA VAL A 26 -19.82 -1.82 -28.20
C VAL A 26 -19.67 -1.07 -29.52
N CYS A 27 -18.75 -1.48 -30.40
CA CYS A 27 -18.61 -0.88 -31.74
C CYS A 27 -19.90 -0.98 -32.56
N LYS A 28 -20.61 -2.12 -32.53
CA LYS A 28 -21.90 -2.28 -33.21
C LYS A 28 -22.96 -1.36 -32.62
N TRP A 29 -23.04 -1.27 -31.29
CA TRP A 29 -23.99 -0.36 -30.63
C TRP A 29 -23.73 1.11 -30.97
N LEU A 30 -22.46 1.50 -31.13
CA LEU A 30 -22.09 2.86 -31.56
C LEU A 30 -22.51 3.12 -33.01
N GLU A 31 -22.37 2.13 -33.90
CA GLU A 31 -22.84 2.21 -35.29
C GLU A 31 -24.38 2.35 -35.36
N GLU A 32 -25.11 1.50 -34.63
CA GLU A 32 -26.58 1.54 -34.56
C GLU A 32 -27.13 2.87 -34.01
N LYS A 33 -26.35 3.57 -33.18
CA LYS A 33 -26.70 4.85 -32.57
C LYS A 33 -26.17 6.07 -33.34
N ASP A 34 -25.58 5.87 -34.53
CA ASP A 34 -24.95 6.93 -35.34
C ASP A 34 -23.89 7.74 -34.56
N ALA A 35 -23.20 7.07 -33.62
CA ALA A 35 -22.16 7.64 -32.77
C ALA A 35 -20.74 7.19 -33.18
N LEU A 36 -20.62 6.25 -34.12
CA LEU A 36 -19.35 5.74 -34.63
C LEU A 36 -18.80 6.63 -35.75
N LEU A 37 -17.83 7.48 -35.44
CA LEU A 37 -17.23 8.39 -36.43
C LEU A 37 -16.27 7.68 -37.40
N LYS A 38 -15.39 6.83 -36.87
CA LYS A 38 -14.38 6.11 -37.65
C LYS A 38 -13.96 4.85 -36.90
N LEU A 39 -13.94 3.72 -37.60
CA LEU A 39 -13.33 2.48 -37.15
C LEU A 39 -12.07 2.23 -37.98
N ASP A 40 -10.94 2.04 -37.29
CA ASP A 40 -9.65 1.78 -37.93
C ASP A 40 -8.87 0.75 -37.10
N PHE A 41 -8.06 -0.06 -37.78
CA PHE A 41 -7.23 -1.09 -37.13
C PHE A 41 -5.77 -0.68 -37.25
N PHE A 42 -5.09 -0.54 -36.11
CA PHE A 42 -3.70 -0.14 -36.07
C PHE A 42 -2.89 -0.99 -35.10
N THR A 43 -1.57 -1.01 -35.28
CA THR A 43 -0.62 -1.74 -34.43
C THR A 43 0.19 -0.74 -33.61
N HIS A 44 0.31 -1.02 -32.32
CA HIS A 44 1.12 -0.23 -31.39
C HIS A 44 1.66 -1.12 -30.27
N SER A 45 2.60 -0.58 -29.48
CA SER A 45 3.07 -1.28 -28.28
C SER A 45 1.97 -1.31 -27.22
N TYR A 46 1.68 -2.50 -26.70
CA TYR A 46 0.68 -2.72 -25.65
C TYR A 46 1.25 -3.64 -24.57
N PRO A 47 0.97 -3.40 -23.27
CA PRO A 47 1.51 -4.24 -22.20
C PRO A 47 0.94 -5.65 -22.26
N HIS A 48 1.82 -6.64 -22.06
CA HIS A 48 1.47 -8.05 -22.03
C HIS A 48 2.01 -8.71 -20.77
N ASP A 49 1.29 -9.68 -20.24
CA ASP A 49 1.74 -10.53 -19.16
C ASP A 49 2.97 -11.31 -19.64
N TRP A 50 4.08 -11.15 -18.93
CA TRP A 50 5.38 -11.66 -19.36
C TRP A 50 5.45 -13.19 -19.41
N ARG A 51 4.54 -13.91 -18.73
CA ARG A 51 4.53 -15.38 -18.67
C ARG A 51 3.59 -15.99 -19.69
N THR A 52 2.34 -15.53 -19.71
CA THR A 52 1.28 -16.02 -20.61
C THR A 52 1.32 -15.36 -21.98
N LYS A 53 2.04 -14.24 -22.11
CA LYS A 53 2.13 -13.42 -23.32
C LYS A 53 0.78 -12.89 -23.80
N LYS A 54 -0.22 -12.81 -22.91
CA LYS A 54 -1.55 -12.24 -23.18
C LYS A 54 -1.59 -10.75 -22.81
N PRO A 55 -2.47 -9.95 -23.43
CA PRO A 55 -2.61 -8.53 -23.07
C PRO A 55 -3.00 -8.36 -21.60
N VAL A 56 -2.54 -7.27 -20.98
CA VAL A 56 -3.00 -6.85 -19.64
C VAL A 56 -3.82 -5.57 -19.73
N ILE A 57 -4.72 -5.38 -18.78
CA ILE A 57 -5.57 -4.20 -18.70
C ILE A 57 -5.39 -3.50 -17.35
N PHE A 58 -5.67 -2.21 -17.31
CA PHE A 58 -5.79 -1.48 -16.05
C PHE A 58 -7.19 -1.67 -15.48
N ARG A 59 -7.26 -1.97 -14.19
CA ARG A 59 -8.51 -2.09 -13.45
C ARG A 59 -8.33 -1.52 -12.06
N ALA A 60 -9.32 -0.77 -11.57
CA ALA A 60 -9.36 -0.36 -10.18
C ALA A 60 -9.51 -1.58 -9.27
N THR A 61 -8.78 -1.58 -8.16
CA THR A 61 -8.89 -2.58 -7.09
C THR A 61 -8.82 -1.85 -5.76
N PRO A 62 -9.53 -2.31 -4.71
CA PRO A 62 -9.35 -1.80 -3.37
C PRO A 62 -7.88 -1.94 -2.95
N GLN A 63 -7.31 -0.90 -2.37
CA GLN A 63 -5.95 -0.86 -1.84
C GLN A 63 -5.94 0.01 -0.58
N TRP A 64 -5.05 -0.31 0.34
CA TRP A 64 -4.72 0.52 1.51
C TRP A 64 -3.67 1.57 1.19
N PHE A 65 -3.91 2.79 1.70
CA PHE A 65 -3.06 3.95 1.52
C PHE A 65 -2.67 4.56 2.87
N ALA A 66 -1.46 5.10 2.95
CA ALA A 66 -1.07 6.06 3.97
C ALA A 66 -1.20 7.47 3.41
N SER A 67 -1.99 8.32 4.07
CA SER A 67 -2.24 9.71 3.69
C SER A 67 -0.98 10.55 3.86
N ILE A 68 -0.31 10.88 2.77
CA ILE A 68 0.91 11.72 2.84
C ILE A 68 0.52 13.20 2.96
N GLU A 69 -0.62 13.57 2.38
CA GLU A 69 -1.10 14.95 2.34
C GLU A 69 -1.25 15.55 3.75
N ASP A 70 -1.84 14.79 4.69
CA ASP A 70 -2.17 15.28 6.04
C ASP A 70 -0.96 15.72 6.87
N PHE A 71 0.24 15.17 6.58
CA PHE A 71 1.46 15.48 7.33
C PHE A 71 2.65 15.83 6.43
N ARG A 72 2.41 16.16 5.16
CA ARG A 72 3.45 16.53 4.19
C ARG A 72 4.32 17.67 4.71
N GLU A 73 3.70 18.72 5.22
CA GLU A 73 4.42 19.90 5.73
C GLU A 73 5.30 19.56 6.94
N ASN A 74 4.89 18.61 7.77
CA ASN A 74 5.71 18.13 8.88
C ASN A 74 6.97 17.43 8.36
N ILE A 75 6.85 16.59 7.32
CA ILE A 75 8.01 15.93 6.69
C ILE A 75 8.93 16.98 6.07
N LEU A 76 8.39 17.95 5.33
CA LEU A 76 9.18 19.02 4.71
C LEU A 76 9.93 19.85 5.76
N SER A 77 9.28 20.18 6.88
CA SER A 77 9.92 20.87 8.01
C SER A 77 11.08 20.06 8.61
N GLU A 78 10.94 18.75 8.73
CA GLU A 78 12.01 17.89 9.24
C GLU A 78 13.16 17.74 8.23
N ILE A 79 12.88 17.67 6.93
CA ILE A 79 13.92 17.67 5.87
C ILE A 79 14.80 18.93 5.94
N GLU A 80 14.21 20.08 6.27
CA GLU A 80 14.92 21.34 6.45
C GLU A 80 15.91 21.31 7.64
N LYS A 81 15.61 20.56 8.70
CA LYS A 81 16.43 20.44 9.92
C LYS A 81 17.56 19.42 9.80
N VAL A 82 17.44 18.44 8.90
CA VAL A 82 18.46 17.42 8.66
C VAL A 82 19.75 18.05 8.13
N LYS A 83 20.90 17.61 8.64
CA LYS A 83 22.20 17.97 8.09
C LYS A 83 22.51 17.17 6.83
N TRP A 84 22.46 17.83 5.68
CA TRP A 84 22.81 17.25 4.39
C TRP A 84 24.30 17.44 4.10
N ILE A 85 25.08 16.34 4.05
CA ILE A 85 26.52 16.42 3.75
C ILE A 85 26.75 16.95 2.34
N ILE A 86 25.90 16.55 1.40
CA ILE A 86 25.89 17.05 0.04
C ILE A 86 24.61 17.89 -0.18
N PRO A 87 24.71 19.21 -0.45
CA PRO A 87 23.56 20.12 -0.45
C PRO A 87 22.40 19.73 -1.39
N TRP A 88 22.70 19.18 -2.56
CA TRP A 88 21.65 18.80 -3.52
C TRP A 88 20.75 17.67 -3.02
N GLY A 89 21.23 16.87 -2.04
CA GLY A 89 20.45 15.80 -1.43
C GLY A 89 19.18 16.31 -0.78
N LYS A 90 19.25 17.46 -0.10
CA LYS A 90 18.10 18.15 0.48
C LYS A 90 17.05 18.45 -0.59
N THR A 91 17.46 19.15 -1.64
CA THR A 91 16.57 19.57 -2.73
C THR A 91 15.91 18.36 -3.40
N ARG A 92 16.64 17.25 -3.56
CA ARG A 92 16.13 16.03 -4.15
C ARG A 92 15.04 15.38 -3.30
N LEU A 93 15.26 15.18 -2.00
CA LEU A 93 14.24 14.59 -1.12
C LEU A 93 13.04 15.53 -0.94
N TYR A 94 13.32 16.82 -0.72
CA TYR A 94 12.29 17.85 -0.50
C TYR A 94 11.30 17.90 -1.67
N ASN A 95 11.80 18.04 -2.90
CA ASN A 95 10.92 18.10 -4.08
C ASN A 95 10.15 16.79 -4.28
N MET A 96 10.78 15.66 -3.98
CA MET A 96 10.09 14.37 -4.07
C MET A 96 8.92 14.28 -3.10
N VAL A 97 9.09 14.68 -1.84
CA VAL A 97 8.01 14.66 -0.84
C VAL A 97 6.94 15.70 -1.16
N ARG A 98 7.33 16.90 -1.62
CA ARG A 98 6.39 17.96 -2.00
C ARG A 98 5.39 17.50 -3.06
N ASP A 99 5.88 16.79 -4.07
CA ASP A 99 5.10 16.37 -5.24
C ASP A 99 4.53 14.94 -5.09
N ARG A 100 4.70 14.30 -3.92
CA ARG A 100 4.25 12.93 -3.63
C ARG A 100 2.77 12.88 -3.26
N GLY A 101 2.00 12.06 -3.98
CA GLY A 101 0.66 11.65 -3.59
C GLY A 101 0.65 10.54 -2.54
N ASP A 102 -0.53 10.03 -2.20
CA ASP A 102 -0.67 9.01 -1.16
C ASP A 102 0.10 7.73 -1.45
N TRP A 103 0.58 7.12 -0.38
CA TRP A 103 1.40 5.94 -0.47
C TRP A 103 0.54 4.69 -0.41
N VAL A 104 0.45 3.95 -1.52
CA VAL A 104 -0.13 2.61 -1.53
C VAL A 104 0.74 1.66 -0.70
N ILE A 105 0.27 1.27 0.48
CA ILE A 105 1.01 0.41 1.43
C ILE A 105 0.64 -1.07 1.32
N SER A 106 -0.41 -1.43 0.57
CA SER A 106 -0.87 -2.81 0.40
C SER A 106 -0.28 -3.48 -0.83
N ARG A 107 -0.05 -4.80 -0.75
CA ARG A 107 0.36 -5.66 -1.86
C ARG A 107 -0.35 -7.01 -1.77
N GLN A 108 -0.91 -7.46 -2.89
CA GLN A 108 -1.57 -8.78 -3.01
C GLN A 108 -0.50 -9.88 -3.23
N ARG A 109 0.30 -10.14 -2.20
CA ARG A 109 1.42 -11.10 -2.20
C ARG A 109 1.41 -11.92 -0.91
N ALA A 110 2.08 -13.07 -0.92
CA ALA A 110 2.11 -13.97 0.22
C ALA A 110 3.33 -13.78 1.15
N TRP A 111 4.38 -13.10 0.69
CA TRP A 111 5.63 -12.94 1.46
C TRP A 111 5.85 -11.50 1.89
N GLY A 112 5.59 -11.23 3.17
CA GLY A 112 5.84 -9.97 3.87
C GLY A 112 5.01 -9.87 5.15
N VAL A 113 5.02 -8.70 5.78
CA VAL A 113 4.23 -8.45 7.00
C VAL A 113 2.76 -8.22 6.62
N PRO A 114 1.80 -8.99 7.16
CA PRO A 114 0.37 -8.77 6.90
C PRO A 114 -0.11 -7.41 7.41
N LEU A 115 -1.07 -6.81 6.72
CA LEU A 115 -1.80 -5.66 7.25
C LEU A 115 -2.71 -6.14 8.41
N PRO A 116 -2.56 -5.64 9.64
CA PRO A 116 -3.26 -6.13 10.82
C PRO A 116 -4.70 -5.57 10.89
N ILE A 117 -5.49 -5.88 9.86
CA ILE A 117 -6.84 -5.37 9.65
C ILE A 117 -7.81 -6.53 9.61
N PHE A 118 -8.89 -6.39 10.37
CA PHE A 118 -10.00 -7.34 10.37
C PHE A 118 -11.19 -6.74 9.62
N TYR A 119 -12.16 -7.58 9.28
CA TYR A 119 -13.44 -7.13 8.75
C TYR A 119 -14.57 -7.75 9.56
N ALA A 120 -15.56 -6.94 9.89
CA ALA A 120 -16.83 -7.41 10.43
C ALA A 120 -17.66 -8.13 9.35
N GLU A 121 -18.72 -8.81 9.78
CA GLU A 121 -19.63 -9.56 8.88
C GLU A 121 -20.27 -8.66 7.81
N ASN A 122 -20.52 -7.39 8.14
CA ASN A 122 -21.03 -6.37 7.21
C ASN A 122 -19.98 -5.85 6.20
N GLY A 123 -18.73 -6.31 6.25
CA GLY A 123 -17.62 -5.86 5.39
C GLY A 123 -16.90 -4.60 5.87
N GLU A 124 -17.26 -4.04 7.02
CA GLU A 124 -16.58 -2.88 7.61
C GLU A 124 -15.18 -3.26 8.10
N ALA A 125 -14.18 -2.45 7.74
CA ALA A 125 -12.82 -2.64 8.18
C ALA A 125 -12.63 -2.24 9.65
N ILE A 126 -11.98 -3.11 10.42
CA ILE A 126 -11.70 -2.96 11.83
C ILE A 126 -10.19 -2.78 12.00
N ILE A 127 -9.80 -1.55 12.34
CA ILE A 127 -8.43 -1.16 12.67
C ILE A 127 -8.47 -0.21 13.87
N THR A 128 -8.30 -0.77 15.07
CA THR A 128 -8.29 0.00 16.32
C THR A 128 -6.97 -0.19 17.06
N PRO A 129 -6.59 0.72 17.96
CA PRO A 129 -5.41 0.54 18.80
C PRO A 129 -5.42 -0.78 19.58
N GLU A 130 -6.60 -1.25 20.01
CA GLU A 130 -6.75 -2.52 20.72
C GLU A 130 -6.40 -3.72 19.81
N THR A 131 -6.95 -3.76 18.59
CA THR A 131 -6.72 -4.87 17.66
C THR A 131 -5.28 -4.86 17.16
N THR A 132 -4.74 -3.70 16.80
CA THR A 132 -3.37 -3.59 16.28
C THR A 132 -2.33 -3.92 17.35
N GLU A 133 -2.49 -3.46 18.59
CA GLU A 133 -1.60 -3.77 19.71
C GLU A 133 -1.66 -5.26 20.10
N HIS A 134 -2.84 -5.87 20.05
CA HIS A 134 -2.97 -7.30 20.29
C HIS A 134 -2.23 -8.12 19.21
N VAL A 135 -2.41 -7.78 17.93
CA VAL A 135 -1.69 -8.44 16.83
C VAL A 135 -0.18 -8.20 16.91
N ALA A 136 0.27 -7.00 17.30
CA ALA A 136 1.69 -6.70 17.51
C ALA A 136 2.31 -7.61 18.58
N ARG A 137 1.61 -7.86 19.69
CA ARG A 137 2.05 -8.82 20.72
C ARG A 137 2.13 -10.25 20.21
N LEU A 138 1.13 -10.69 19.43
CA LEU A 138 1.16 -12.01 18.79
C LEU A 138 2.35 -12.14 17.83
N PHE A 139 2.64 -11.09 17.05
CA PHE A 139 3.77 -11.08 16.13
C PHE A 139 5.12 -11.07 16.86
N ALA A 140 5.22 -10.41 18.02
CA ALA A 140 6.42 -10.43 18.84
C ALA A 140 6.72 -11.82 19.41
N GLU A 141 5.69 -12.59 19.77
CA GLU A 141 5.85 -13.94 20.35
C GLU A 141 6.01 -15.03 19.27
N TYR A 142 5.21 -15.00 18.22
CA TYR A 142 5.10 -16.09 17.24
C TYR A 142 5.63 -15.74 15.85
N GLY A 143 6.00 -14.48 15.61
CA GLY A 143 6.30 -13.95 14.29
C GLY A 143 5.04 -13.74 13.43
N SER A 144 5.19 -13.09 12.27
CA SER A 144 4.07 -12.78 11.37
C SER A 144 3.37 -13.99 10.77
N LYS A 145 4.01 -15.17 10.81
CA LYS A 145 3.47 -16.43 10.27
C LYS A 145 2.14 -16.81 10.94
N ILE A 146 1.95 -16.45 12.20
CA ILE A 146 0.71 -16.70 12.96
C ILE A 146 -0.53 -16.15 12.25
N TRP A 147 -0.39 -15.04 11.51
CA TRP A 147 -1.49 -14.45 10.74
C TRP A 147 -2.00 -15.40 9.66
N PHE A 148 -1.16 -16.26 9.10
CA PHE A 148 -1.56 -17.22 8.08
C PHE A 148 -2.02 -18.55 8.66
N GLU A 149 -1.61 -18.86 9.89
CA GLU A 149 -1.87 -20.15 10.56
C GLU A 149 -3.19 -20.18 11.33
N ARG A 150 -3.66 -19.04 11.84
CA ARG A 150 -4.84 -18.96 12.72
C ARG A 150 -6.01 -18.26 12.07
N GLU A 151 -7.23 -18.54 12.53
CA GLU A 151 -8.43 -17.85 12.06
C GLU A 151 -8.54 -16.42 12.64
N ALA A 152 -9.36 -15.57 12.01
CA ALA A 152 -9.51 -14.17 12.42
C ALA A 152 -9.87 -14.01 13.91
N LYS A 153 -10.76 -14.88 14.42
CA LYS A 153 -11.21 -14.86 15.82
C LYS A 153 -10.11 -15.22 16.82
N GLU A 154 -9.14 -16.02 16.42
CA GLU A 154 -7.99 -16.41 17.25
C GLU A 154 -6.87 -15.34 17.26
N LEU A 155 -6.94 -14.38 16.33
CA LEU A 155 -6.02 -13.25 16.20
C LEU A 155 -6.60 -11.96 16.79
N LEU A 156 -7.88 -11.98 17.19
CA LEU A 156 -8.55 -10.88 17.87
C LEU A 156 -8.40 -11.01 19.39
N PRO A 157 -8.49 -9.88 20.13
CA PRO A 157 -8.54 -9.91 21.59
C PRO A 157 -9.63 -10.85 22.11
N GLU A 158 -9.39 -11.44 23.28
CA GLU A 158 -10.37 -12.32 23.91
C GLU A 158 -11.69 -11.58 24.17
N GLY A 159 -12.80 -12.16 23.72
CA GLY A 159 -14.13 -11.57 23.88
C GLY A 159 -14.40 -10.35 23.00
N PHE A 160 -13.58 -10.09 21.98
CA PHE A 160 -13.78 -8.96 21.06
C PHE A 160 -15.17 -9.03 20.38
N THR A 161 -15.87 -7.89 20.38
CA THR A 161 -17.18 -7.72 19.75
C THR A 161 -17.22 -6.45 18.90
N HIS A 162 -17.97 -6.46 17.81
CA HIS A 162 -18.15 -5.29 16.95
C HIS A 162 -19.62 -5.16 16.51
N PRO A 163 -20.20 -3.95 16.47
CA PRO A 163 -21.59 -3.76 16.02
C PRO A 163 -21.87 -4.31 14.61
N GLY A 164 -20.87 -4.25 13.72
CA GLY A 164 -20.94 -4.81 12.37
C GLY A 164 -20.86 -6.34 12.29
N SER A 165 -20.66 -7.03 13.43
CA SER A 165 -20.62 -8.48 13.53
C SER A 165 -21.49 -8.99 14.70
N PRO A 166 -22.83 -8.97 14.54
CA PRO A 166 -23.76 -9.40 15.58
C PRO A 166 -23.64 -10.90 15.91
N ASN A 167 -23.15 -11.70 14.97
CA ASN A 167 -22.93 -13.14 15.14
C ASN A 167 -21.52 -13.48 15.67
N GLY A 168 -20.65 -12.47 15.84
CA GLY A 168 -19.27 -12.69 16.30
C GLY A 168 -18.39 -13.39 15.27
N GLU A 169 -18.70 -13.19 13.98
CA GLU A 169 -17.96 -13.66 12.81
C GLU A 169 -17.08 -12.55 12.25
N PHE A 170 -15.82 -12.86 12.01
CA PHE A 170 -14.83 -11.90 11.52
C PHE A 170 -14.02 -12.52 10.40
N THR A 171 -13.60 -11.70 9.45
CA THR A 171 -12.58 -12.06 8.48
C THR A 171 -11.36 -11.16 8.65
N LYS A 172 -10.28 -11.45 7.94
CA LYS A 172 -9.02 -10.72 8.06
C LYS A 172 -8.46 -10.37 6.69
N GLU A 173 -7.72 -9.28 6.64
CA GLU A 173 -7.00 -8.85 5.45
C GLU A 173 -5.95 -9.91 5.03
N LYS A 174 -5.82 -10.08 3.73
CA LYS A 174 -4.89 -11.00 3.06
C LYS A 174 -3.73 -10.26 2.42
N ASP A 175 -3.85 -8.96 2.24
CA ASP A 175 -2.77 -8.11 1.75
C ASP A 175 -1.64 -7.99 2.78
N ILE A 176 -0.43 -7.86 2.25
CA ILE A 176 0.77 -7.56 3.02
C ILE A 176 1.19 -6.11 2.82
N MET A 177 2.06 -5.63 3.70
CA MET A 177 2.66 -4.32 3.61
C MET A 177 3.69 -4.24 2.48
N ASP A 178 3.84 -3.02 1.95
CA ASP A 178 4.91 -2.65 1.02
C ASP A 178 6.28 -2.78 1.70
N VAL A 179 7.27 -3.33 1.00
CA VAL A 179 8.63 -3.56 1.55
C VAL A 179 9.36 -2.27 1.93
N TRP A 180 8.93 -1.13 1.37
CA TRP A 180 9.41 0.19 1.82
C TRP A 180 8.86 0.57 3.19
N PHE A 181 7.70 0.04 3.60
CA PHE A 181 7.21 0.21 4.97
C PHE A 181 8.03 -0.64 5.94
N ASP A 182 8.33 -1.89 5.57
CA ASP A 182 9.18 -2.78 6.38
C ASP A 182 10.53 -2.12 6.68
N SER A 183 11.25 -1.72 5.62
CA SER A 183 12.55 -1.04 5.78
C SER A 183 12.41 0.35 6.40
N GLY A 184 11.38 1.12 6.02
CA GLY A 184 11.10 2.44 6.55
C GLY A 184 10.84 2.45 8.07
N SER A 185 10.30 1.37 8.62
CA SER A 185 10.05 1.23 10.06
C SER A 185 11.25 0.71 10.87
N SER A 186 12.41 0.52 10.24
CA SER A 186 13.64 0.05 10.90
C SER A 186 14.12 0.94 12.06
N TRP A 187 13.86 2.25 12.02
CA TRP A 187 14.16 3.13 13.16
C TRP A 187 13.41 2.69 14.42
N ASN A 188 12.18 2.20 14.28
CA ASN A 188 11.39 1.72 15.42
C ASN A 188 11.76 0.28 15.78
N GLY A 189 11.84 -0.60 14.78
CA GLY A 189 12.11 -2.03 15.01
C GLY A 189 13.56 -2.35 15.42
N VAL A 190 14.49 -1.40 15.25
CA VAL A 190 15.92 -1.58 15.54
C VAL A 190 16.44 -0.50 16.50
N LEU A 191 16.37 0.78 16.13
CA LEU A 191 17.02 1.84 16.95
C LEU A 191 16.33 2.03 18.30
N ASN A 192 14.99 1.94 18.36
CA ASN A 192 14.23 2.08 19.61
C ASN A 192 14.20 0.80 20.45
N VAL A 193 14.48 -0.36 19.86
CA VAL A 193 14.36 -1.67 20.52
C VAL A 193 15.69 -2.11 21.13
N ARG A 194 16.81 -1.76 20.51
CA ARG A 194 18.13 -2.22 20.95
C ARG A 194 18.81 -1.22 21.88
N ASP A 195 19.16 -1.67 23.07
CA ASP A 195 19.80 -0.85 24.12
C ASP A 195 21.16 -0.24 23.71
N ASP A 196 21.84 -0.83 22.72
CA ASP A 196 23.13 -0.35 22.20
C ASP A 196 23.01 0.74 21.13
N LEU A 197 21.79 1.12 20.76
CA LEU A 197 21.50 2.09 19.70
C LEU A 197 20.78 3.32 20.25
N SER A 198 20.62 4.33 19.40
CA SER A 198 19.96 5.57 19.79
C SER A 198 19.14 6.13 18.64
N TYR A 199 18.00 6.69 19.00
CA TYR A 199 17.09 7.40 18.11
C TYR A 199 16.99 8.87 18.54
N PRO A 200 17.07 9.84 17.60
CA PRO A 200 17.38 9.68 16.17
C PRO A 200 18.85 9.26 15.91
N ALA A 201 19.09 8.53 14.82
CA ALA A 201 20.43 8.12 14.39
C ALA A 201 21.29 9.33 13.98
N ASP A 202 22.60 9.28 14.23
CA ASP A 202 23.49 10.39 13.85
C ASP A 202 23.66 10.52 12.33
N LEU A 203 23.71 9.40 11.60
CA LEU A 203 23.92 9.36 10.16
C LEU A 203 23.15 8.20 9.53
N TYR A 204 22.44 8.50 8.44
CA TYR A 204 22.04 7.51 7.44
C TYR A 204 22.96 7.64 6.20
N LEU A 205 23.45 6.51 5.71
CA LEU A 205 24.39 6.43 4.59
C LEU A 205 23.95 5.32 3.61
N GLU A 206 23.51 5.70 2.41
CA GLU A 206 23.11 4.77 1.36
C GLU A 206 23.28 5.36 -0.04
N GLY A 207 23.10 4.57 -1.09
CA GLY A 207 23.16 5.03 -2.48
C GLY A 207 22.08 6.05 -2.87
N SER A 208 22.34 6.78 -3.96
CA SER A 208 21.47 7.88 -4.43
C SER A 208 20.07 7.47 -4.91
N ASP A 209 19.80 6.18 -5.07
CA ASP A 209 18.47 5.64 -5.29
C ASP A 209 17.57 5.74 -4.03
N GLN A 210 18.16 5.77 -2.84
CA GLN A 210 17.43 5.76 -1.56
C GLN A 210 16.71 7.07 -1.22
N TYR A 211 16.98 8.16 -1.95
CA TYR A 211 16.12 9.34 -1.95
C TYR A 211 14.67 9.01 -2.36
N ARG A 212 14.47 7.97 -3.18
CA ARG A 212 13.14 7.46 -3.55
C ARG A 212 12.66 6.31 -2.68
N GLY A 213 13.61 5.56 -2.11
CA GLY A 213 13.38 4.37 -1.30
C GLY A 213 13.43 4.65 0.20
N TRP A 214 14.50 4.19 0.83
CA TRP A 214 14.61 4.05 2.28
C TRP A 214 14.69 5.37 3.04
N PHE A 215 15.39 6.40 2.53
CA PHE A 215 15.40 7.71 3.19
C PHE A 215 13.99 8.29 3.27
N ASN A 216 13.25 8.22 2.16
CA ASN A 216 11.89 8.73 2.05
C ASN A 216 10.91 7.95 2.94
N SER A 217 10.91 6.62 2.87
CA SER A 217 10.02 5.80 3.70
C SER A 217 10.36 5.90 5.20
N SER A 218 11.63 5.99 5.57
CA SER A 218 12.06 6.17 6.96
C SER A 218 11.60 7.50 7.53
N ILE A 219 11.85 8.62 6.84
CA ILE A 219 11.40 9.92 7.33
C ILE A 219 9.87 10.03 7.34
N THR A 220 9.18 9.45 6.34
CA THR A 220 7.72 9.42 6.29
C THR A 220 7.15 8.72 7.52
N THR A 221 7.60 7.50 7.82
CA THR A 221 7.07 6.72 8.96
C THR A 221 7.47 7.32 10.32
N SER A 222 8.71 7.80 10.46
CA SER A 222 9.19 8.43 11.69
C SER A 222 8.46 9.73 12.01
N VAL A 223 8.23 10.59 11.01
CA VAL A 223 7.48 11.84 11.23
C VAL A 223 6.00 11.56 11.51
N ALA A 224 5.41 10.55 10.86
CA ALA A 224 4.03 10.16 11.13
C ALA A 224 3.81 9.72 12.59
N VAL A 225 4.78 9.00 13.17
CA VAL A 225 4.66 8.44 14.53
C VAL A 225 5.21 9.37 15.60
N ASN A 226 6.39 9.95 15.38
CA ASN A 226 7.15 10.71 16.39
C ASN A 226 7.29 12.20 16.07
N GLY A 227 6.88 12.66 14.89
CA GLY A 227 7.01 14.06 14.47
C GLY A 227 8.44 14.52 14.17
N VAL A 228 9.42 13.61 14.15
CA VAL A 228 10.83 13.95 13.91
C VAL A 228 11.49 13.03 12.87
N SER A 229 12.53 13.53 12.20
CA SER A 229 13.37 12.72 11.31
C SER A 229 14.08 11.59 12.08
N PRO A 230 14.20 10.37 11.51
CA PRO A 230 14.90 9.26 12.16
C PRO A 230 16.43 9.40 12.08
N TYR A 231 16.92 10.39 11.32
CA TYR A 231 18.33 10.68 11.14
C TYR A 231 18.64 12.17 11.31
N LYS A 232 19.76 12.48 11.97
CA LYS A 232 20.28 13.85 12.13
C LYS A 232 21.05 14.31 10.91
N SER A 233 21.70 13.39 10.19
CA SER A 233 22.43 13.69 8.96
C SER A 233 22.28 12.61 7.90
N VAL A 234 22.44 13.00 6.63
CA VAL A 234 22.38 12.08 5.47
C VAL A 234 23.60 12.27 4.59
N LEU A 235 24.20 11.15 4.20
CA LEU A 235 25.21 11.05 3.16
C LEU A 235 24.73 10.06 2.08
N SER A 236 24.88 10.44 0.81
CA SER A 236 24.52 9.62 -0.34
C SER A 236 25.54 9.71 -1.46
#